data_AF-A0A945C696-F1
#
_entry.id   AF-A0A945C696-F1
#
_cell.length_a   1.000
_cell.length_b   1.000
_cell.length_c   1.000
_cell.angle_alpha   90.00
_cell.angle_beta   90.00
_cell.angle_gamma   90.00
#
_symmetry.space_group_name_H-M   'P 1'
#
loop_
_entity.id
_entity.type
_entity.pdbx_description
1 polymer ?
#
loop_
_entity_poly.entity_id
_entity_poly.type
_entity_poly.pdbx_seq_one_letter_code
_entity_poly.pdbx_strand_id
1 'polypeptide(L)'
;MLAKLKKQDGVSLIEIIIVVAIFVMILSSVVGLVSNRTVKEDLRAKALSIVDLLNRARNYAVTGYYGDNWGIKILDDSTDCYSDGASGDCMILYKGTSYINRSTGYDETLLLDTGAYFDADQETEFYFAKTSGWLSTTTGSLTGQMIRLKNNYGNDTMINVNALGLIYQGTNGYNYRRSIAVDNTKVSGSTSLANFPFLLGESNDYFKTITHGGNIENDNGYDILFASDINGNHVLPYEIEKYSSTTGELIAWVKIPELKTGENTVIHVFYGNPDIASSQERITEVWDSNYQMVQHMNEDPSGDAPQIIDSTDNDHDGTAVGTFSSGDLVDGQIGYTINFNGSAAKFDFVSNNPIGTAENGFTLSAWVSHDAVDSSQHVVSFNNIQLRPTLCYVREDMDPDPDEWRSINYSTEDPADDTWYYLVCNFDSDNLRVYIAGSETTNSPETLTTGDILDASNFVVGYLQGSEWMDGRLDEIRISNAARSADWITTEYNNQFSTSTFYTIGDAVSP
;
A
#
# COMPACT_ATOMS: atom_id res chain seq x y z
N MET A 1 -45.42 -52.53 14.10
CA MET A 1 -44.93 -51.24 13.59
C MET A 1 -43.61 -50.95 14.29
N LEU A 2 -42.48 -51.33 13.67
CA LEU A 2 -41.13 -51.13 14.22
C LEU A 2 -40.77 -49.64 14.15
N ALA A 3 -40.51 -49.01 15.28
CA ALA A 3 -39.88 -47.69 15.33
C ALA A 3 -38.36 -47.86 15.30
N LYS A 4 -37.72 -47.46 14.20
CA LYS A 4 -36.27 -47.28 14.10
C LYS A 4 -35.88 -46.07 14.97
N LEU A 5 -35.24 -46.32 16.12
CA LEU A 5 -34.51 -45.28 16.84
C LEU A 5 -33.17 -45.06 16.12
N LYS A 6 -33.00 -43.88 15.51
CA LYS A 6 -31.70 -43.40 15.02
C LYS A 6 -30.76 -43.28 16.22
N LYS A 7 -29.63 -44.00 16.17
CA LYS A 7 -28.48 -43.82 17.06
C LYS A 7 -27.91 -42.42 16.77
N GLN A 8 -27.96 -41.50 17.74
CA GLN A 8 -27.16 -40.28 17.68
C GLN A 8 -25.72 -40.71 17.99
N ASP A 9 -24.82 -40.57 17.01
CA ASP A 9 -23.40 -40.79 17.21
C ASP A 9 -22.87 -39.70 18.15
N GLY A 10 -22.73 -40.06 19.42
CA GLY A 10 -22.07 -39.20 20.41
C GLY A 10 -20.57 -39.15 20.14
N VAL A 11 -19.99 -37.97 20.38
CA VAL A 11 -18.56 -37.71 20.24
C VAL A 11 -17.76 -38.78 21.00
N SER A 12 -16.86 -39.45 20.30
CA SER A 12 -16.04 -40.51 20.88
C SER A 12 -14.99 -39.92 21.84
N LEU A 13 -14.56 -40.71 22.82
CA LEU A 13 -13.53 -40.30 23.78
C LEU A 13 -12.23 -39.88 23.08
N ILE A 14 -11.93 -40.48 21.93
CA ILE A 14 -10.72 -40.17 21.15
C ILE A 14 -10.83 -38.82 20.44
N GLU A 15 -12.01 -38.44 19.94
CA GLU A 15 -12.26 -37.12 19.36
C GLU A 15 -12.15 -36.02 20.44
N ILE A 16 -12.64 -36.26 21.66
CA ILE A 16 -12.49 -35.31 22.77
C ILE A 16 -11.00 -35.11 23.14
N ILE A 17 -10.21 -36.20 23.19
CA ILE A 17 -8.78 -36.12 23.50
C ILE A 17 -8.02 -35.37 22.39
N ILE A 18 -8.36 -35.59 21.12
CA ILE A 18 -7.75 -34.89 19.98
C ILE A 18 -8.08 -33.39 20.05
N VAL A 19 -9.34 -33.02 20.30
CA VAL A 19 -9.75 -31.61 20.41
C VAL A 19 -9.05 -30.91 21.57
N VAL A 20 -8.94 -31.57 22.73
CA VAL A 20 -8.22 -31.00 23.89
C VAL A 20 -6.72 -30.85 23.60
N ALA A 21 -6.10 -31.84 22.95
CA ALA A 21 -4.69 -31.76 22.58
C ALA A 21 -4.41 -30.62 21.59
N ILE A 22 -5.29 -30.44 20.59
CA ILE A 22 -5.23 -29.32 19.64
C ILE A 22 -5.42 -27.99 20.38
N PHE A 23 -6.40 -27.89 21.28
CA PHE A 23 -6.61 -26.67 22.07
C PHE A 23 -5.42 -26.32 22.95
N VAL A 24 -4.78 -27.31 23.58
CA VAL A 24 -3.58 -27.08 24.41
C VAL A 24 -2.39 -26.67 23.55
N MET A 25 -2.20 -27.26 22.36
CA MET A 25 -1.17 -26.85 21.43
C MET A 25 -1.39 -25.41 20.93
N ILE A 26 -2.62 -25.07 20.52
CA ILE A 26 -2.99 -23.71 20.10
C ILE A 26 -2.80 -22.71 21.25
N LEU A 27 -3.25 -23.03 22.46
CA LEU A 27 -3.07 -22.16 23.62
C LEU A 27 -1.58 -21.95 23.93
N SER A 28 -0.74 -22.99 23.81
CA SER A 28 0.69 -22.87 24.05
C SER A 28 1.40 -21.99 23.02
N SER A 29 1.01 -22.05 21.75
CA SER A 29 1.59 -21.20 20.70
C SER A 29 1.05 -19.77 20.76
N VAL A 30 -0.24 -19.59 21.05
CA VAL A 30 -0.87 -18.27 21.17
C VAL A 30 -0.33 -17.50 22.38
N VAL A 31 -0.12 -18.14 23.52
CA VAL A 31 0.43 -17.47 24.71
C VAL A 31 1.85 -16.96 24.46
N GLY A 32 2.72 -17.76 23.81
CA GLY A 32 4.08 -17.32 23.46
C GLY A 32 4.11 -16.19 22.43
N LEU A 33 3.22 -16.24 21.44
CA LEU A 33 3.09 -15.19 20.42
C LEU A 33 2.57 -13.87 21.02
N VAL A 34 1.53 -13.94 21.85
CA VAL A 34 0.95 -12.77 22.52
C VAL A 34 1.94 -12.18 23.52
N SER A 35 2.64 -12.99 24.31
CA SER A 35 3.65 -12.49 25.25
C SER A 35 4.81 -11.78 24.55
N ASN A 36 5.33 -12.36 23.46
CA ASN A 36 6.39 -11.72 22.68
C ASN A 36 5.92 -10.42 22.04
N ARG A 37 4.68 -10.36 21.55
CA ARG A 37 4.10 -9.13 21.01
C ARG A 37 3.98 -8.05 22.07
N THR A 38 3.41 -8.36 23.24
CA THR A 38 3.29 -7.39 24.34
C THR A 38 4.64 -6.85 24.81
N VAL A 39 5.65 -7.73 24.89
CA VAL A 39 7.02 -7.34 25.28
C VAL A 39 7.72 -6.44 24.25
N LYS A 40 7.49 -6.66 22.96
CA LYS A 40 8.00 -5.78 21.89
C LYS A 40 7.31 -4.42 21.88
N GLU A 41 5.99 -4.38 22.12
CA GLU A 41 5.23 -3.12 22.21
C GLU A 41 5.67 -2.25 23.39
N ASP A 42 5.99 -2.85 24.55
CA ASP A 42 6.49 -2.11 25.71
C ASP A 42 7.87 -1.48 25.42
N LEU A 43 8.81 -2.26 24.86
CA LEU A 43 10.12 -1.75 24.43
C LEU A 43 9.97 -0.60 23.40
N ARG A 44 9.00 -0.70 22.50
CA ARG A 44 8.68 0.35 21.53
C ARG A 44 8.16 1.62 22.21
N ALA A 45 7.25 1.50 23.18
CA ALA A 45 6.72 2.64 23.93
C ALA A 45 7.83 3.40 24.69
N LYS A 46 8.83 2.67 25.22
CA LYS A 46 10.02 3.28 25.85
C LYS A 46 10.90 4.01 24.86
N ALA A 47 11.17 3.39 23.72
CA ALA A 47 11.93 4.04 22.66
C ALA A 47 11.22 5.31 22.13
N LEU A 48 9.89 5.30 22.02
CA LEU A 48 9.11 6.50 21.68
C LEU A 48 9.24 7.61 22.72
N SER A 49 9.29 7.27 24.01
CA SER A 49 9.50 8.24 25.10
C SER A 49 10.88 8.90 25.00
N ILE A 50 11.91 8.13 24.59
CA ILE A 50 13.24 8.67 24.31
C ILE A 50 13.22 9.58 23.08
N VAL A 51 12.59 9.15 21.98
CA VAL A 51 12.46 9.97 20.77
C VAL A 51 11.77 11.31 21.09
N ASP A 52 10.74 11.30 21.92
CA ASP A 52 10.04 12.49 22.39
C ASP A 52 10.96 13.41 23.22
N LEU A 53 11.73 12.87 24.16
CA LEU A 53 12.73 13.63 24.94
C LEU A 53 13.80 14.25 24.03
N LEU A 54 14.33 13.51 23.05
CA LEU A 54 15.31 14.00 22.07
C LEU A 54 14.72 15.10 21.19
N ASN A 55 13.48 14.93 20.73
CA ASN A 55 12.78 15.94 19.94
C ASN A 55 12.55 17.22 20.76
N ARG A 56 12.20 17.10 22.04
CA ARG A 56 12.13 18.25 22.95
C ARG A 56 13.48 18.97 23.05
N ALA A 57 14.55 18.23 23.30
CA ALA A 57 15.90 18.79 23.40
C ALA A 57 16.30 19.58 22.15
N ARG A 58 16.07 18.99 20.97
CA ARG A 58 16.30 19.66 19.68
C ARG A 58 15.42 20.88 19.50
N ASN A 59 14.12 20.77 19.77
CA ASN A 59 13.20 21.89 19.64
C ASN A 59 13.56 23.04 20.59
N TYR A 60 14.03 22.75 21.80
CA TYR A 60 14.54 23.76 22.73
C TYR A 60 15.79 24.48 22.20
N ALA A 61 16.64 23.79 21.44
CA ALA A 61 17.81 24.39 20.79
C ALA A 61 17.43 25.25 19.56
N VAL A 62 16.41 24.85 18.79
CA VAL A 62 15.99 25.54 17.55
C VAL A 62 15.01 26.69 17.82
N THR A 63 13.92 26.45 18.56
CA THR A 63 12.77 27.36 18.68
C THR A 63 12.38 27.75 20.11
N GLY A 64 12.87 27.04 21.14
CA GLY A 64 12.40 27.18 22.54
C GLY A 64 13.09 28.26 23.39
N TYR A 65 13.14 28.01 24.71
CA TYR A 65 13.62 28.90 25.79
C TYR A 65 14.96 29.60 25.47
N TYR A 66 14.88 30.76 24.80
CA TYR A 66 16.00 31.66 24.45
C TYR A 66 17.04 31.12 23.44
N GLY A 67 16.76 29.99 22.78
CA GLY A 67 17.67 29.31 21.85
C GLY A 67 19.03 29.09 22.50
N ASP A 68 19.17 28.07 23.33
CA ASP A 68 20.46 27.74 23.98
C ASP A 68 20.92 26.35 23.54
N ASN A 69 22.10 25.90 23.98
CA ASN A 69 22.50 24.51 23.78
C ASN A 69 21.76 23.61 24.77
N TRP A 70 21.20 22.51 24.28
CA TRP A 70 20.47 21.53 25.08
C TRP A 70 21.09 20.16 24.93
N GLY A 71 21.52 19.59 26.04
CA GLY A 71 22.27 18.35 26.11
C GLY A 71 21.45 17.17 26.58
N ILE A 72 21.94 15.99 26.23
CA ILE A 72 21.44 14.70 26.64
C ILE A 72 22.60 13.95 27.29
N LYS A 73 22.35 13.44 28.49
CA LYS A 73 23.24 12.51 29.19
C LYS A 73 22.53 11.17 29.28
N ILE A 74 23.16 10.12 28.75
CA ILE A 74 22.72 8.75 28.89
C ILE A 74 23.52 8.12 30.03
N LEU A 75 22.81 7.44 30.92
CA LEU A 75 23.35 6.81 32.12
C LEU A 75 22.84 5.37 32.19
N ASP A 76 23.78 4.45 32.41
CA ASP A 76 23.54 3.01 32.56
C ASP A 76 23.88 2.62 34.01
N ASP A 77 22.95 1.96 34.70
CA ASP A 77 23.05 1.57 36.11
C ASP A 77 23.64 2.66 37.03
N SER A 78 23.15 3.89 36.91
CA SER A 78 23.72 5.06 37.59
C SER A 78 22.86 5.54 38.75
N THR A 79 23.52 5.96 39.84
CA THR A 79 22.86 6.59 40.99
C THR A 79 22.36 8.01 40.70
N ASP A 80 22.83 8.63 39.62
CA ASP A 80 22.39 9.96 39.20
C ASP A 80 20.95 9.96 38.65
N CYS A 81 20.38 8.77 38.40
CA CYS A 81 19.03 8.60 37.88
C CYS A 81 17.95 8.81 38.94
N TYR A 82 18.22 8.51 40.21
CA TYR A 82 17.22 8.57 41.27
C TYR A 82 17.62 9.50 42.41
N SER A 83 16.66 10.28 42.90
CA SER A 83 16.88 11.20 44.02
C SER A 83 16.97 10.51 45.39
N ASP A 84 16.56 9.24 45.47
CA ASP A 84 16.65 8.39 46.67
C ASP A 84 17.95 7.57 46.74
N GLY A 85 18.82 7.69 45.73
CA GLY A 85 20.10 6.99 45.65
C GLY A 85 20.01 5.56 45.10
N ALA A 86 18.87 5.14 44.55
CA ALA A 86 18.80 3.93 43.74
C ALA A 86 19.62 4.07 42.45
N SER A 87 20.14 2.97 41.92
CA SER A 87 20.77 2.92 40.60
C SER A 87 19.78 2.42 39.54
N GLY A 88 19.95 2.87 38.31
CA GLY A 88 19.26 2.34 37.15
C GLY A 88 19.54 3.17 35.91
N ASP A 89 18.78 2.90 34.86
CA ASP A 89 19.03 3.47 33.55
C ASP A 89 18.14 4.69 33.32
N CYS A 90 18.75 5.78 32.88
CA CYS A 90 18.01 6.98 32.58
C CYS A 90 18.67 7.84 31.53
N MET A 91 17.85 8.72 30.97
CA MET A 91 18.30 9.79 30.11
C MET A 91 17.96 11.13 30.77
N ILE A 92 18.96 12.01 30.89
CA ILE A 92 18.78 13.33 31.46
C ILE A 92 18.93 14.36 30.34
N LEU A 93 17.83 15.06 30.07
CA LEU A 93 17.83 16.29 29.29
C LEU A 93 18.29 17.43 30.19
N TYR A 94 19.24 18.23 29.72
CA TYR A 94 19.74 19.38 30.46
C TYR A 94 20.03 20.58 29.58
N LYS A 95 20.09 21.76 30.20
CA LYS A 95 20.50 22.99 29.52
C LYS A 95 22.02 23.22 29.66
N GLY A 96 22.72 23.31 28.53
CA GLY A 96 24.16 23.54 28.45
C GLY A 96 24.86 22.65 27.42
N THR A 97 26.16 22.83 27.27
CA THR A 97 27.01 22.00 26.38
C THR A 97 27.66 20.83 27.09
N SER A 98 27.61 20.79 28.43
CA SER A 98 28.09 19.66 29.22
C SER A 98 27.28 19.41 30.48
N TYR A 99 27.08 18.14 30.81
CA TYR A 99 26.36 17.65 31.98
C TYR A 99 27.00 18.13 33.28
N ILE A 100 28.33 18.13 33.39
CA ILE A 100 29.03 18.59 34.61
C ILE A 100 28.82 20.10 34.83
N ASN A 101 28.75 20.88 33.74
CA ASN A 101 28.64 22.34 33.77
C ASN A 101 27.22 22.84 33.45
N ARG A 102 26.21 21.96 33.58
CA ARG A 102 24.83 22.25 33.17
C ARG A 102 24.11 23.17 34.13
N SER A 103 23.01 23.76 33.67
CA SER A 103 22.06 24.47 34.53
C SER A 103 21.04 23.49 35.11
N THR A 104 21.32 22.96 36.30
CA THR A 104 20.54 21.88 36.95
C THR A 104 19.06 22.20 37.18
N GLY A 105 18.66 23.48 37.21
CA GLY A 105 17.26 23.89 37.33
C GLY A 105 16.38 23.58 36.10
N TYR A 106 16.98 23.08 35.01
CA TYR A 106 16.29 22.70 33.77
C TYR A 106 16.37 21.20 33.47
N ASP A 107 16.86 20.40 34.42
CA ASP A 107 17.03 18.96 34.21
C ASP A 107 15.66 18.28 34.11
N GLU A 108 15.49 17.44 33.09
CA GLU A 108 14.36 16.51 32.94
C GLU A 108 14.91 15.09 32.84
N THR A 109 14.51 14.23 33.77
CA THR A 109 14.95 12.83 33.80
C THR A 109 13.87 11.92 33.24
N LEU A 110 14.22 11.16 32.20
CA LEU A 110 13.45 10.03 31.70
C LEU A 110 14.04 8.74 32.27
N LEU A 111 13.31 8.11 33.19
CA LEU A 111 13.66 6.82 33.76
C LEU A 111 13.23 5.68 32.82
N LEU A 112 14.10 4.69 32.65
CA LEU A 112 13.71 3.39 32.15
C LEU A 112 13.24 2.54 33.35
N ASP A 113 12.08 1.88 33.21
CA ASP A 113 11.53 1.03 34.26
C ASP A 113 12.11 -0.39 34.17
N THR A 114 11.66 -1.27 35.07
CA THR A 114 12.09 -2.67 35.10
C THR A 114 11.59 -3.41 33.84
N GLY A 115 12.42 -3.50 32.81
CA GLY A 115 12.08 -4.22 31.59
C GLY A 115 12.92 -3.83 30.38
N ALA A 116 13.27 -2.55 30.26
CA ALA A 116 14.11 -2.00 29.20
C ALA A 116 15.35 -1.29 29.79
N TYR A 117 16.49 -1.42 29.13
CA TYR A 117 17.77 -0.89 29.58
C TYR A 117 18.62 -0.44 28.38
N PHE A 118 19.56 0.47 28.60
CA PHE A 118 20.53 0.87 27.58
C PHE A 118 21.58 -0.23 27.40
N ASP A 119 22.14 -0.38 26.20
CA ASP A 119 23.26 -1.31 26.02
C ASP A 119 24.48 -0.87 26.85
N ALA A 120 25.26 -1.82 27.37
CA ALA A 120 26.27 -1.61 28.43
C ALA A 120 27.44 -0.65 28.10
N ASP A 121 27.51 -0.15 26.86
CA ASP A 121 28.53 0.77 26.36
C ASP A 121 27.94 2.15 25.98
N GLN A 122 26.72 2.46 26.41
CA GLN A 122 25.96 3.64 25.93
C GLN A 122 26.08 4.89 26.80
N GLU A 123 26.89 4.90 27.86
CA GLU A 123 27.12 6.10 28.67
C GLU A 123 27.75 7.22 27.84
N THR A 124 26.91 8.10 27.31
CA THR A 124 27.29 9.11 26.33
C THR A 124 26.69 10.46 26.66
N GLU A 125 27.32 11.50 26.14
CA GLU A 125 26.94 12.88 26.36
C GLU A 125 27.08 13.65 25.05
N PHE A 126 26.01 14.32 24.65
CA PHE A 126 25.98 15.13 23.45
C PHE A 126 24.97 16.26 23.62
N TYR A 127 24.97 17.24 22.72
CA TYR A 127 24.00 18.33 22.73
C TYR A 127 23.55 18.73 21.34
N PHE A 128 22.37 19.33 21.30
CA PHE A 128 21.83 20.01 20.13
C PHE A 128 22.26 21.47 20.16
N ALA A 129 22.98 21.87 19.11
CA ALA A 129 23.55 23.20 19.00
C ALA A 129 22.45 24.26 18.86
N LYS A 130 22.63 25.36 19.60
CA LYS A 130 21.80 26.55 19.53
C LYS A 130 21.51 26.95 18.07
N THR A 131 20.26 27.29 17.78
CA THR A 131 19.77 27.79 16.48
C THR A 131 19.72 26.77 15.34
N SER A 132 20.70 25.86 15.22
CA SER A 132 20.69 24.85 14.15
C SER A 132 20.00 23.55 14.55
N GLY A 133 20.01 23.20 15.85
CA GLY A 133 19.58 21.90 16.33
C GLY A 133 20.49 20.76 15.85
N TRP A 134 21.71 21.05 15.40
CA TRP A 134 22.67 20.05 14.94
C TRP A 134 23.34 19.35 16.11
N LEU A 135 23.78 18.12 15.87
CA LEU A 135 24.38 17.28 16.89
C LEU A 135 25.85 17.66 17.13
N SER A 136 26.25 17.81 18.40
CA SER A 136 27.60 18.22 18.79
C SER A 136 27.98 17.68 20.17
N THR A 137 29.26 17.72 20.50
CA THR A 137 29.82 17.48 21.84
C THR A 137 30.73 18.64 22.24
N THR A 138 31.25 18.60 23.48
CA THR A 138 32.26 19.55 23.96
C THR A 138 33.56 19.51 23.15
N THR A 139 33.82 18.43 22.41
CA THR A 139 35.06 18.20 21.65
C THR A 139 34.90 18.44 20.14
N GLY A 140 33.68 18.63 19.63
CA GLY A 140 33.43 18.95 18.22
C GLY A 140 32.05 18.52 17.73
N SER A 141 31.81 18.63 16.42
CA SER A 141 30.57 18.16 15.79
C SER A 141 30.54 16.63 15.69
N LEU A 142 29.35 16.04 15.82
CA LEU A 142 29.13 14.60 15.64
C LEU A 142 28.56 14.32 14.24
N THR A 143 28.95 13.19 13.66
CA THR A 143 28.36 12.66 12.42
C THR A 143 27.01 11.97 12.67
N GLY A 144 26.78 11.55 13.92
CA GLY A 144 25.54 10.97 14.41
C GLY A 144 25.72 10.39 15.81
N GLN A 145 24.62 9.98 16.43
CA GLN A 145 24.59 9.26 17.71
C GLN A 145 23.60 8.11 17.59
N MET A 146 24.02 6.92 18.00
CA MET A 146 23.14 5.75 18.07
C MET A 146 22.82 5.45 19.54
N ILE A 147 21.55 5.18 19.82
CA ILE A 147 21.04 4.83 21.14
C ILE A 147 20.34 3.49 21.01
N ARG A 148 20.89 2.44 21.63
CA ARG A 148 20.36 1.08 21.58
C ARG A 148 19.72 0.75 22.92
N LEU A 149 18.44 0.38 22.85
CA LEU A 149 17.69 -0.17 23.97
C LEU A 149 17.57 -1.68 23.82
N LYS A 150 17.64 -2.37 24.95
CA LYS A 150 17.41 -3.81 25.06
C LYS A 150 16.31 -4.06 26.08
N ASN A 151 15.69 -5.23 26.00
CA ASN A 151 14.85 -5.73 27.09
C ASN A 151 15.37 -7.05 27.66
N ASN A 152 14.84 -7.43 28.83
CA ASN A 152 15.21 -8.67 29.53
C ASN A 152 14.86 -9.97 28.77
N TYR A 153 14.16 -9.84 27.64
CA TYR A 153 13.72 -10.95 26.79
C TYR A 153 14.57 -11.08 25.52
N GLY A 154 15.66 -10.32 25.40
CA GLY A 154 16.61 -10.41 24.29
C GLY A 154 16.20 -9.65 23.03
N ASN A 155 15.16 -8.82 23.07
CA ASN A 155 14.81 -7.91 21.98
C ASN A 155 15.61 -6.62 22.10
N ASP A 156 15.85 -5.96 20.98
CA ASP A 156 16.48 -4.66 20.92
C ASP A 156 15.74 -3.69 19.99
N THR A 157 16.02 -2.41 20.16
CA THR A 157 15.60 -1.36 19.25
C THR A 157 16.66 -0.27 19.27
N MET A 158 16.85 0.40 18.13
CA MET A 158 17.83 1.47 17.98
C MET A 158 17.12 2.81 17.82
N ILE A 159 17.79 3.89 18.17
CA ILE A 159 17.36 5.25 17.93
C ILE A 159 18.59 5.99 17.42
N ASN A 160 18.51 6.46 16.18
CA ASN A 160 19.59 7.12 15.49
C ASN A 160 19.32 8.62 15.42
N VAL A 161 20.31 9.43 15.78
CA VAL A 161 20.30 10.88 15.62
C VAL A 161 21.39 11.23 14.62
N ASN A 162 21.04 11.82 13.47
CA ASN A 162 22.06 12.21 12.49
C ASN A 162 22.76 13.53 12.87
N ALA A 163 23.78 13.93 12.10
CA ALA A 163 24.52 15.18 12.31
C ALA A 163 23.62 16.44 12.35
N LEU A 164 22.49 16.44 11.63
CA LEU A 164 21.52 17.55 11.59
C LEU A 164 20.53 17.54 12.77
N GLY A 165 20.71 16.58 13.70
CA GLY A 165 19.85 16.36 14.85
C GLY A 165 18.53 15.68 14.54
N LEU A 166 18.33 15.17 13.32
CA LEU A 166 17.11 14.43 13.00
C LEU A 166 17.15 13.07 13.69
N ILE A 167 16.08 12.75 14.41
CA ILE A 167 15.95 11.55 15.24
C ILE A 167 15.10 10.51 14.50
N TYR A 168 15.57 9.28 14.46
CA TYR A 168 14.95 8.14 13.81
C TYR A 168 14.90 6.98 14.81
N GLN A 169 13.76 6.34 14.99
CA GLN A 169 13.73 5.04 15.63
C GLN A 169 14.10 3.97 14.59
N GLY A 170 14.77 2.92 15.04
CA GLY A 170 15.17 1.78 14.23
C GLY A 170 13.98 1.21 13.49
N THR A 171 14.27 0.55 12.39
CA THR A 171 13.35 0.17 11.31
C THR A 171 12.38 -0.97 11.66
N ASN A 172 11.88 -1.07 12.89
CA ASN A 172 10.92 -2.12 13.35
C ASN A 172 11.36 -3.56 13.02
N GLY A 173 12.65 -3.86 13.15
CA GLY A 173 13.21 -5.19 12.81
C GLY A 173 13.60 -5.36 11.34
N TYR A 174 13.26 -4.41 10.47
CA TYR A 174 13.80 -4.35 9.12
C TYR A 174 15.23 -3.81 9.14
N ASN A 175 16.09 -4.25 8.23
CA ASN A 175 17.48 -3.76 8.16
C ASN A 175 17.62 -2.50 7.30
N TYR A 176 16.63 -2.19 6.46
CA TYR A 176 16.73 -1.10 5.51
C TYR A 176 15.41 -0.32 5.42
N ARG A 177 15.53 0.99 5.20
CA ARG A 177 14.41 1.87 4.83
C ARG A 177 14.85 2.85 3.75
N ARG A 178 13.96 3.13 2.80
CA ARG A 178 14.10 4.24 1.84
C ARG A 178 12.86 5.13 1.88
N SER A 179 13.03 6.42 1.61
CA SER A 179 11.90 7.33 1.36
C SER A 179 11.47 7.25 -0.10
N ILE A 180 10.17 7.28 -0.35
CA ILE A 180 9.58 7.45 -1.67
C ILE A 180 8.87 8.80 -1.65
N ALA A 181 9.36 9.75 -2.44
CA ALA A 181 8.76 11.07 -2.56
C ALA A 181 8.00 11.15 -3.88
N VAL A 182 6.68 11.14 -3.79
CA VAL A 182 5.76 11.33 -4.91
C VAL A 182 5.76 12.80 -5.32
N ASP A 183 6.00 13.05 -6.60
CA ASP A 183 6.14 14.40 -7.16
C ASP A 183 4.76 15.07 -7.26
N ASN A 184 4.57 16.15 -6.51
CA ASN A 184 3.29 16.87 -6.47
C ASN A 184 2.94 17.52 -7.82
N THR A 185 3.93 17.79 -8.68
CA THR A 185 3.70 18.36 -10.00
C THR A 185 3.05 17.38 -10.98
N LYS A 186 3.00 16.09 -10.61
CA LYS A 186 2.34 15.02 -11.37
C LYS A 186 0.91 14.73 -10.90
N VAL A 187 0.52 15.29 -9.75
CA VAL A 187 -0.83 15.20 -9.19
C VAL A 187 -1.68 16.32 -9.80
N SER A 188 -2.74 15.95 -10.51
CA SER A 188 -3.62 16.93 -11.16
C SER A 188 -4.47 17.67 -10.13
N GLY A 189 -4.87 18.89 -10.48
CA GLY A 189 -5.83 19.68 -9.72
C GLY A 189 -5.20 20.61 -8.69
N SER A 190 -6.06 21.12 -7.81
CA SER A 190 -5.67 22.09 -6.77
C SER A 190 -5.97 21.61 -5.35
N THR A 191 -6.57 20.43 -5.21
CA THR A 191 -6.95 19.81 -3.94
C THR A 191 -6.28 18.45 -3.81
N SER A 192 -5.77 18.11 -2.62
CA SER A 192 -5.23 16.78 -2.34
C SER A 192 -6.27 15.68 -2.61
N LEU A 193 -5.79 14.54 -3.10
CA LEU A 193 -6.62 13.35 -3.33
C LEU A 193 -6.57 12.44 -2.10
N ALA A 194 -7.72 12.08 -1.54
CA ALA A 194 -7.79 11.21 -0.37
C ALA A 194 -7.78 9.73 -0.78
N ASN A 195 -7.11 8.87 0.01
CA ASN A 195 -7.11 7.42 -0.17
C ASN A 195 -6.71 6.96 -1.58
N PHE A 196 -5.69 7.59 -2.17
CA PHE A 196 -5.26 7.31 -3.54
C PHE A 196 -4.44 6.01 -3.62
N PRO A 197 -4.79 5.05 -4.48
CA PRO A 197 -4.00 3.84 -4.71
C PRO A 197 -2.80 4.16 -5.62
N PHE A 198 -1.66 4.43 -5.01
CA PHE A 198 -0.42 4.79 -5.71
C PHE A 198 0.31 3.54 -6.22
N LEU A 199 0.64 3.52 -7.51
CA LEU A 199 1.47 2.51 -8.14
C LEU A 199 2.96 2.84 -8.00
N LEU A 200 3.69 1.94 -7.36
CA LEU A 200 5.15 1.87 -7.37
C LEU A 200 5.60 0.78 -8.33
N GLY A 201 6.39 1.14 -9.36
CA GLY A 201 7.01 0.18 -10.27
C GLY A 201 8.52 0.42 -10.40
N GLU A 202 9.32 -0.41 -9.75
CA GLU A 202 10.78 -0.25 -9.66
C GLU A 202 11.48 -1.57 -10.01
N SER A 203 12.67 -1.49 -10.61
CA SER A 203 13.56 -2.64 -10.75
C SER A 203 14.95 -2.26 -10.29
N ASN A 204 15.37 -2.80 -9.14
CA ASN A 204 16.65 -2.44 -8.55
C ASN A 204 17.29 -3.57 -7.75
N ASP A 205 18.62 -3.60 -7.73
CA ASP A 205 19.41 -4.58 -7.00
C ASP A 205 19.05 -4.65 -5.51
N TYR A 206 18.69 -3.53 -4.86
CA TYR A 206 18.33 -3.56 -3.44
C TYR A 206 17.01 -4.28 -3.15
N PHE A 207 16.15 -4.51 -4.15
CA PHE A 207 14.95 -5.34 -4.02
C PHE A 207 15.17 -6.81 -4.40
N LYS A 208 16.38 -7.18 -4.83
CA LYS A 208 16.74 -8.61 -4.94
C LYS A 208 16.86 -9.23 -3.55
N THR A 209 16.78 -10.54 -3.50
CA THR A 209 17.09 -11.29 -2.28
C THR A 209 18.59 -11.26 -1.98
N ILE A 210 18.95 -11.50 -0.72
CA ILE A 210 20.36 -11.62 -0.30
C ILE A 210 21.14 -12.67 -1.11
N THR A 211 20.47 -13.74 -1.55
CA THR A 211 21.05 -14.80 -2.37
C THR A 211 21.36 -14.34 -3.80
N HIS A 212 20.70 -13.27 -4.26
CA HIS A 212 20.86 -12.65 -5.57
C HIS A 212 21.53 -11.26 -5.49
N GLY A 213 22.19 -10.94 -4.38
CA GLY A 213 22.98 -9.73 -4.21
C GLY A 213 22.20 -8.48 -3.80
N GLY A 214 20.96 -8.65 -3.36
CA GLY A 214 20.14 -7.58 -2.80
C GLY A 214 20.02 -7.66 -1.28
N ASN A 215 18.90 -7.12 -0.77
CA ASN A 215 18.68 -6.90 0.65
C ASN A 215 17.38 -7.51 1.18
N ILE A 216 16.57 -8.14 0.31
CA ILE A 216 15.34 -8.84 0.72
C ILE A 216 15.72 -10.18 1.33
N GLU A 217 15.09 -10.53 2.46
CA GLU A 217 15.37 -11.78 3.17
C GLU A 217 14.44 -12.90 2.71
N ASN A 218 13.18 -12.60 2.36
CA ASN A 218 12.20 -13.59 1.95
C ASN A 218 12.12 -13.71 0.42
N ASP A 219 12.19 -14.94 -0.11
CA ASP A 219 12.14 -15.19 -1.57
C ASP A 219 10.85 -14.70 -2.26
N ASN A 220 9.77 -14.52 -1.50
CA ASN A 220 8.49 -13.99 -2.00
C ASN A 220 8.31 -12.48 -1.72
N GLY A 221 9.31 -11.79 -1.16
CA GLY A 221 9.21 -10.36 -0.86
C GLY A 221 8.31 -10.01 0.33
N TYR A 222 7.97 -10.99 1.18
CA TYR A 222 7.08 -10.76 2.33
C TYR A 222 7.62 -9.75 3.34
N ASP A 223 8.94 -9.58 3.40
CA ASP A 223 9.61 -8.55 4.19
C ASP A 223 9.73 -7.22 3.43
N ILE A 224 8.78 -6.87 2.56
CA ILE A 224 8.63 -5.52 1.99
C ILE A 224 7.40 -4.88 2.62
N LEU A 225 7.56 -3.69 3.22
CA LEU A 225 6.50 -3.00 3.96
C LEU A 225 6.49 -1.51 3.63
N PHE A 226 5.30 -0.93 3.48
CA PHE A 226 5.12 0.50 3.27
C PHE A 226 4.52 1.20 4.51
N ALA A 227 5.01 2.40 4.83
CA ALA A 227 4.47 3.22 5.91
C ALA A 227 4.50 4.71 5.58
N SER A 228 3.57 5.47 6.16
CA SER A 228 3.51 6.94 5.99
C SER A 228 4.49 7.69 6.89
N ASP A 229 5.11 7.00 7.85
CA ASP A 229 6.08 7.60 8.75
C ASP A 229 7.40 6.86 8.76
N ILE A 230 8.42 7.61 9.16
CA ILE A 230 9.80 7.19 9.10
C ILE A 230 10.16 6.05 10.07
N ASN A 231 9.33 5.80 11.08
CA ASN A 231 9.52 4.75 12.08
C ASN A 231 8.71 3.49 11.76
N GLY A 232 7.91 3.48 10.69
CA GLY A 232 7.07 2.33 10.33
C GLY A 232 5.93 2.08 11.33
N ASN A 233 5.47 3.11 12.04
CA ASN A 233 4.38 3.00 13.02
C ASN A 233 2.99 2.99 12.36
N HIS A 234 2.86 3.65 11.21
CA HIS A 234 1.64 3.81 10.43
C HIS A 234 1.82 3.09 9.10
N VAL A 235 1.66 1.77 9.15
CA VAL A 235 1.71 0.89 7.99
C VAL A 235 0.56 1.24 7.05
N LEU A 236 0.88 1.46 5.78
CA LEU A 236 -0.08 1.70 4.72
C LEU A 236 -0.58 0.36 4.18
N PRO A 237 -1.88 0.20 3.87
CA PRO A 237 -2.33 -0.91 3.04
C PRO A 237 -1.58 -0.94 1.72
N TYR A 238 -1.17 -2.14 1.31
CA TYR A 238 -0.50 -2.37 0.04
C TYR A 238 -0.79 -3.77 -0.49
N GLU A 239 -0.55 -3.92 -1.78
CA GLU A 239 -0.69 -5.13 -2.60
C GLU A 239 0.54 -5.20 -3.51
N ILE A 240 1.25 -6.33 -3.52
CA ILE A 240 2.37 -6.60 -4.39
C ILE A 240 1.83 -7.40 -5.58
N GLU A 241 1.68 -6.72 -6.70
CA GLU A 241 1.20 -7.32 -7.95
C GLU A 241 2.29 -8.19 -8.62
N LYS A 242 3.55 -7.73 -8.56
CA LYS A 242 4.69 -8.46 -9.14
C LYS A 242 5.94 -8.28 -8.29
N TYR A 243 6.60 -9.39 -7.99
CA TYR A 243 7.92 -9.39 -7.35
C TYR A 243 8.83 -10.44 -7.98
N SER A 244 10.08 -10.06 -8.22
CA SER A 244 11.14 -10.98 -8.66
C SER A 244 12.36 -10.88 -7.74
N SER A 245 12.61 -11.96 -7.00
CA SER A 245 13.75 -12.09 -6.10
C SER A 245 15.12 -12.02 -6.80
N THR A 246 15.15 -12.22 -8.13
CA THR A 246 16.37 -12.30 -8.93
C THR A 246 16.69 -11.01 -9.67
N THR A 247 15.67 -10.30 -10.17
CA THR A 247 15.84 -9.04 -10.90
C THR A 247 15.63 -7.83 -9.98
N GLY A 248 14.93 -8.01 -8.86
CA GLY A 248 14.53 -6.93 -7.96
C GLY A 248 13.43 -6.07 -8.55
N GLU A 249 12.68 -6.62 -9.52
CA GLU A 249 11.43 -6.03 -10.00
C GLU A 249 10.38 -6.08 -8.89
N LEU A 250 9.77 -4.94 -8.61
CA LEU A 250 8.70 -4.75 -7.65
C LEU A 250 7.63 -3.84 -8.27
N ILE A 251 6.42 -4.37 -8.38
CA ILE A 251 5.22 -3.62 -8.75
C ILE A 251 4.24 -3.75 -7.57
N ALA A 252 3.89 -2.63 -6.96
CA ALA A 252 3.04 -2.61 -5.79
C ALA A 252 2.07 -1.43 -5.81
N TRP A 253 0.83 -1.68 -5.37
CA TRP A 253 -0.18 -0.67 -5.09
C TRP A 253 -0.13 -0.32 -3.62
N VAL A 254 -0.05 0.97 -3.28
CA VAL A 254 0.04 1.45 -1.91
C VAL A 254 -1.01 2.54 -1.69
N LYS A 255 -1.87 2.37 -0.68
CA LYS A 255 -2.87 3.38 -0.35
C LYS A 255 -2.25 4.56 0.37
N ILE A 256 -2.20 5.70 -0.31
CA ILE A 256 -1.78 6.97 0.27
C ILE A 256 -3.02 7.69 0.85
N PRO A 257 -3.09 7.93 2.18
CA PRO A 257 -4.27 8.56 2.80
C PRO A 257 -4.58 9.95 2.25
N GLU A 258 -3.55 10.72 1.92
CA GLU A 258 -3.67 12.04 1.28
C GLU A 258 -2.50 12.25 0.32
N LEU A 259 -2.78 12.23 -0.98
CA LEU A 259 -1.84 12.56 -2.04
C LEU A 259 -1.93 14.07 -2.34
N LYS A 260 -0.87 14.80 -2.00
CA LYS A 260 -0.86 16.27 -1.99
C LYS A 260 -0.52 16.86 -3.36
N THR A 261 -1.15 17.99 -3.67
CA THR A 261 -0.87 18.82 -4.86
C THR A 261 0.08 19.99 -4.55
N GLY A 262 0.21 20.42 -3.29
CA GLY A 262 1.00 21.59 -2.88
C GLY A 262 2.47 21.31 -2.52
N GLU A 263 2.80 20.06 -2.20
CA GLU A 263 4.14 19.61 -1.82
C GLU A 263 4.26 18.10 -2.06
N ASN A 264 5.48 17.58 -2.20
CA ASN A 264 5.69 16.15 -2.41
C ASN A 264 5.12 15.34 -1.24
N THR A 265 4.44 14.24 -1.57
CA THR A 265 3.97 13.29 -0.56
C THR A 265 5.05 12.27 -0.31
N VAL A 266 5.47 12.10 0.94
CA VAL A 266 6.56 11.18 1.31
C VAL A 266 5.99 9.99 2.06
N ILE A 267 6.28 8.80 1.55
CA ILE A 267 6.09 7.52 2.23
C ILE A 267 7.44 6.81 2.36
N HIS A 268 7.46 5.67 3.04
CA HIS A 268 8.67 4.90 3.30
C HIS A 268 8.46 3.44 2.96
N VAL A 269 9.46 2.82 2.33
CA VAL A 269 9.55 1.37 2.14
C VAL A 269 10.59 0.83 3.11
N PHE A 270 10.23 -0.23 3.83
CA PHE A 270 11.06 -0.97 4.79
C PHE A 270 11.28 -2.38 4.23
N TYR A 271 12.51 -2.87 4.33
CA TYR A 271 12.86 -4.20 3.83
C TYR A 271 14.08 -4.84 4.52
N GLY A 272 14.28 -6.14 4.31
CA GLY A 272 15.38 -6.91 4.87
C GLY A 272 15.13 -7.32 6.32
N ASN A 273 13.96 -7.88 6.60
CA ASN A 273 13.62 -8.41 7.93
C ASN A 273 13.61 -9.94 7.90
N PRO A 274 14.61 -10.62 8.47
CA PRO A 274 14.71 -12.09 8.41
C PRO A 274 13.64 -12.81 9.24
N ASP A 275 12.95 -12.10 10.15
CA ASP A 275 11.90 -12.69 10.99
C ASP A 275 10.54 -12.79 10.26
N ILE A 276 10.39 -12.21 9.06
CA ILE A 276 9.14 -12.21 8.31
C ILE A 276 9.04 -13.42 7.38
N ALA A 277 8.14 -14.33 7.73
CA ALA A 277 7.92 -15.59 7.01
C ALA A 277 6.60 -15.64 6.24
N SER A 278 5.72 -14.66 6.38
CA SER A 278 4.39 -14.62 5.75
C SER A 278 4.07 -13.22 5.25
N SER A 279 3.25 -13.11 4.20
CA SER A 279 2.80 -11.82 3.65
C SER A 279 2.20 -10.93 4.72
N GLN A 280 2.45 -9.63 4.59
CA GLN A 280 1.94 -8.56 5.45
C GLN A 280 1.00 -7.61 4.70
N GLU A 281 0.66 -7.96 3.46
CA GLU A 281 -0.21 -7.19 2.58
C GLU A 281 -1.62 -7.08 3.16
N ARG A 282 -2.27 -5.97 2.84
CA ARG A 282 -3.68 -5.70 3.18
C ARG A 282 -4.38 -5.30 1.89
N ILE A 283 -4.43 -6.28 0.98
CA ILE A 283 -4.81 -6.14 -0.43
C ILE A 283 -6.14 -5.39 -0.57
N THR A 284 -7.20 -5.93 0.01
CA THR A 284 -8.55 -5.36 -0.13
C THR A 284 -8.71 -3.98 0.50
N GLU A 285 -7.82 -3.61 1.44
CA GLU A 285 -7.83 -2.30 2.07
C GLU A 285 -7.10 -1.22 1.27
N VAL A 286 -6.39 -1.58 0.19
CA VAL A 286 -5.72 -0.64 -0.73
C VAL A 286 -6.76 0.23 -1.43
N TRP A 287 -7.80 -0.44 -1.92
CA TRP A 287 -8.88 0.15 -2.68
C TRP A 287 -9.87 0.82 -1.70
N ASP A 288 -10.38 2.00 -2.05
CA ASP A 288 -11.46 2.60 -1.24
C ASP A 288 -12.80 1.91 -1.51
N SER A 289 -13.79 2.15 -0.65
CA SER A 289 -15.10 1.48 -0.72
C SER A 289 -15.90 1.75 -1.99
N ASN A 290 -15.49 2.73 -2.81
CA ASN A 290 -16.17 2.98 -4.07
C ASN A 290 -15.66 2.04 -5.17
N TYR A 291 -14.42 1.55 -5.11
CA TYR A 291 -13.96 0.48 -6.01
C TYR A 291 -14.76 -0.80 -5.72
N GLN A 292 -15.57 -1.21 -6.69
CA GLN A 292 -16.38 -2.41 -6.63
C GLN A 292 -15.68 -3.62 -7.23
N MET A 293 -14.70 -3.39 -8.11
CA MET A 293 -13.91 -4.44 -8.73
C MET A 293 -12.58 -3.85 -9.22
N VAL A 294 -11.49 -4.55 -8.95
CA VAL A 294 -10.16 -4.25 -9.48
C VAL A 294 -9.52 -5.55 -9.94
N GLN A 295 -9.22 -5.63 -11.24
CA GLN A 295 -8.66 -6.81 -11.88
C GLN A 295 -7.34 -6.43 -12.53
N HIS A 296 -6.24 -6.95 -12.00
CA HIS A 296 -4.89 -6.74 -12.53
C HIS A 296 -4.63 -7.52 -13.83
N MET A 297 -5.45 -8.54 -14.14
CA MET A 297 -5.31 -9.35 -15.36
C MET A 297 -3.95 -10.05 -15.47
N ASN A 298 -3.38 -10.47 -14.35
CA ASN A 298 -1.98 -10.91 -14.24
C ASN A 298 -1.81 -12.41 -13.91
N GLU A 299 -2.90 -13.15 -13.80
CA GLU A 299 -2.90 -14.59 -13.54
C GLU A 299 -2.96 -15.41 -14.84
N ASP A 300 -2.40 -16.62 -14.81
CA ASP A 300 -2.43 -17.53 -15.97
C ASP A 300 -3.89 -17.90 -16.31
N PRO A 301 -4.39 -17.51 -17.50
CA PRO A 301 -5.80 -17.70 -17.86
C PRO A 301 -6.14 -19.18 -18.16
N SER A 302 -5.14 -20.05 -18.24
CA SER A 302 -5.29 -21.50 -18.36
C SER A 302 -5.19 -22.25 -17.02
N GLY A 303 -4.98 -21.52 -15.92
CA GLY A 303 -4.92 -22.04 -14.56
C GLY A 303 -6.26 -22.52 -14.00
N ASP A 304 -6.26 -22.83 -12.70
CA ASP A 304 -7.47 -23.23 -11.99
C ASP A 304 -8.45 -22.05 -11.87
N ALA A 305 -9.75 -22.33 -12.03
CA ALA A 305 -10.79 -21.31 -11.93
C ALA A 305 -11.20 -21.03 -10.47
N PRO A 306 -11.64 -19.80 -10.14
CA PRO A 306 -11.53 -18.60 -11.00
C PRO A 306 -10.07 -18.17 -11.18
N GLN A 307 -9.74 -17.64 -12.35
CA GLN A 307 -8.35 -17.29 -12.70
C GLN A 307 -8.01 -15.85 -12.33
N ILE A 308 -8.89 -14.93 -12.68
CA ILE A 308 -8.63 -13.48 -12.61
C ILE A 308 -9.27 -12.95 -11.33
N ILE A 309 -8.45 -12.59 -10.34
CA ILE A 309 -8.91 -12.37 -8.96
C ILE A 309 -9.20 -10.90 -8.68
N ASP A 310 -10.35 -10.61 -8.09
CA ASP A 310 -10.73 -9.27 -7.67
C ASP A 310 -9.93 -8.84 -6.42
N SER A 311 -9.13 -7.78 -6.55
CA SER A 311 -8.34 -7.24 -5.44
C SER A 311 -9.18 -6.48 -4.40
N THR A 312 -10.50 -6.35 -4.59
CA THR A 312 -11.41 -5.75 -3.61
C THR A 312 -12.08 -6.80 -2.69
N ASP A 313 -12.71 -6.36 -1.60
CA ASP A 313 -13.50 -7.24 -0.72
C ASP A 313 -14.77 -7.83 -1.39
N ASN A 314 -15.06 -7.47 -2.64
CA ASN A 314 -16.32 -7.81 -3.30
C ASN A 314 -16.30 -9.15 -4.07
N ASP A 315 -15.13 -9.76 -4.25
CA ASP A 315 -14.99 -11.13 -4.77
C ASP A 315 -15.60 -11.29 -6.18
N HIS A 316 -15.49 -10.26 -7.04
CA HIS A 316 -15.92 -10.31 -8.43
C HIS A 316 -14.88 -11.04 -9.29
N ASP A 317 -14.59 -12.29 -8.96
CA ASP A 317 -13.58 -13.09 -9.65
C ASP A 317 -14.03 -13.54 -11.06
N GLY A 318 -13.09 -13.52 -12.00
CA GLY A 318 -13.27 -13.88 -13.39
C GLY A 318 -12.92 -15.33 -13.69
N THR A 319 -13.81 -16.03 -14.39
CA THR A 319 -13.55 -17.37 -14.91
C THR A 319 -13.34 -17.34 -16.41
N ALA A 320 -12.21 -17.88 -16.86
CA ALA A 320 -11.91 -18.01 -18.28
C ALA A 320 -12.88 -19.00 -18.95
N VAL A 321 -13.46 -18.59 -20.09
CA VAL A 321 -14.36 -19.41 -20.91
C VAL A 321 -13.84 -19.42 -22.33
N GLY A 322 -13.67 -20.64 -22.87
CA GLY A 322 -13.10 -20.83 -24.20
C GLY A 322 -11.71 -21.42 -24.14
N THR A 323 -10.87 -21.10 -25.13
CA THR A 323 -9.51 -21.64 -25.24
C THR A 323 -8.46 -20.57 -24.98
N PHE A 324 -8.12 -20.36 -23.71
CA PHE A 324 -6.88 -19.70 -23.30
C PHE A 324 -5.76 -20.71 -23.10
N SER A 325 -4.52 -20.21 -23.17
CA SER A 325 -3.28 -20.91 -22.90
C SER A 325 -2.41 -20.07 -21.96
N SER A 326 -1.44 -20.70 -21.30
CA SER A 326 -0.46 -19.98 -20.49
C SER A 326 0.39 -18.98 -21.28
N GLY A 327 0.41 -19.08 -22.62
CA GLY A 327 1.10 -18.12 -23.48
C GLY A 327 0.31 -16.83 -23.73
N ASP A 328 -0.95 -16.77 -23.31
CA ASP A 328 -1.78 -15.57 -23.41
C ASP A 328 -1.54 -14.60 -22.24
N LEU A 329 -0.86 -15.04 -21.17
CA LEU A 329 -0.30 -14.16 -20.15
C LEU A 329 1.02 -13.57 -20.66
N VAL A 330 1.04 -12.26 -20.91
CA VAL A 330 2.17 -11.55 -21.52
C VAL A 330 2.50 -10.27 -20.75
N ASP A 331 3.61 -9.60 -21.07
CA ASP A 331 3.97 -8.32 -20.41
C ASP A 331 2.91 -7.24 -20.72
N GLY A 332 2.42 -6.59 -19.66
CA GLY A 332 1.35 -5.60 -19.69
C GLY A 332 1.83 -4.17 -19.77
N GLN A 333 0.88 -3.24 -19.64
CA GLN A 333 1.20 -1.84 -19.35
C GLN A 333 1.72 -1.73 -17.91
N ILE A 334 1.14 -2.51 -17.01
CA ILE A 334 1.57 -2.71 -15.63
C ILE A 334 1.72 -4.22 -15.44
N GLY A 335 2.88 -4.67 -14.95
CA GLY A 335 3.11 -6.10 -14.69
C GLY A 335 2.86 -7.00 -15.90
N TYR A 336 1.83 -7.85 -15.78
CA TYR A 336 1.38 -8.76 -16.83
C TYR A 336 -0.05 -8.42 -17.25
N THR A 337 -0.45 -8.90 -18.43
CA THR A 337 -1.77 -8.69 -19.02
C THR A 337 -2.24 -9.96 -19.74
N ILE A 338 -3.52 -10.03 -20.08
CA ILE A 338 -4.07 -11.08 -20.93
C ILE A 338 -4.15 -10.61 -22.39
N ASN A 339 -3.60 -11.43 -23.29
CA ASN A 339 -3.75 -11.30 -24.73
C ASN A 339 -4.96 -12.08 -25.25
N PHE A 340 -5.87 -11.39 -25.92
CA PHE A 340 -7.03 -11.94 -26.61
C PHE A 340 -6.73 -12.03 -28.11
N ASN A 341 -7.15 -13.11 -28.76
CA ASN A 341 -6.78 -13.43 -30.15
C ASN A 341 -7.88 -13.14 -31.18
N GLY A 342 -8.90 -12.36 -30.81
CA GLY A 342 -10.04 -12.06 -31.68
C GLY A 342 -11.04 -13.20 -31.84
N SER A 343 -10.96 -14.28 -31.04
CA SER A 343 -11.90 -15.39 -31.16
C SER A 343 -12.05 -16.29 -29.93
N ALA A 344 -13.28 -16.71 -29.66
CA ALA A 344 -13.62 -17.90 -28.86
C ALA A 344 -13.04 -17.97 -27.42
N ALA A 345 -12.58 -16.85 -26.85
CA ALA A 345 -12.07 -16.75 -25.49
C ALA A 345 -12.56 -15.46 -24.85
N LYS A 346 -13.05 -15.56 -23.61
CA LYS A 346 -13.59 -14.45 -22.81
C LYS A 346 -13.48 -14.77 -21.32
N PHE A 347 -13.71 -13.79 -20.47
CA PHE A 347 -13.92 -14.03 -19.04
C PHE A 347 -15.37 -13.75 -18.67
N ASP A 348 -15.97 -14.68 -17.95
CA ASP A 348 -17.28 -14.51 -17.32
C ASP A 348 -17.08 -14.28 -15.82
N PHE A 349 -17.69 -13.21 -15.32
CA PHE A 349 -17.63 -12.84 -13.92
C PHE A 349 -19.04 -12.97 -13.37
N VAL A 350 -19.26 -14.08 -12.66
CA VAL A 350 -20.57 -14.42 -12.09
C VAL A 350 -20.54 -14.00 -10.64
N SER A 351 -21.11 -12.83 -10.31
CA SER A 351 -21.19 -12.38 -8.94
C SER A 351 -22.56 -12.66 -8.32
N ASN A 352 -22.56 -13.12 -7.07
CA ASN A 352 -23.77 -13.16 -6.25
C ASN A 352 -24.10 -11.79 -5.63
N ASN A 353 -23.20 -10.81 -5.80
CA ASN A 353 -23.33 -9.43 -5.35
C ASN A 353 -23.23 -8.54 -6.60
N PRO A 354 -24.33 -7.93 -7.06
CA PRO A 354 -24.27 -7.13 -8.27
C PRO A 354 -23.46 -5.85 -8.06
N ILE A 355 -22.73 -5.44 -9.09
CA ILE A 355 -21.96 -4.19 -9.06
C ILE A 355 -22.95 -3.02 -9.18
N GLY A 356 -23.23 -2.33 -8.07
CA GLY A 356 -24.16 -1.20 -8.05
C GLY A 356 -23.57 0.01 -8.79
N THR A 357 -24.23 0.50 -9.86
CA THR A 357 -23.71 1.62 -10.69
C THR A 357 -24.70 2.77 -10.92
N ALA A 358 -25.91 2.73 -10.34
CA ALA A 358 -27.01 3.61 -10.79
C ALA A 358 -27.31 4.87 -9.98
N GLU A 359 -27.15 4.91 -8.66
CA GLU A 359 -27.72 6.04 -7.88
C GLU A 359 -26.77 7.25 -7.72
N ASN A 360 -25.45 7.05 -7.78
CA ASN A 360 -24.44 8.08 -7.47
C ASN A 360 -23.38 8.26 -8.57
N GLY A 361 -23.62 7.73 -9.78
CA GLY A 361 -22.67 7.70 -10.87
C GLY A 361 -21.72 6.50 -10.85
N PHE A 362 -20.82 6.40 -11.84
CA PHE A 362 -19.82 5.34 -11.91
C PHE A 362 -18.54 5.79 -12.62
N THR A 363 -17.47 5.02 -12.47
CA THR A 363 -16.27 5.10 -13.31
C THR A 363 -15.81 3.70 -13.67
N LEU A 364 -15.70 3.40 -14.96
CA LEU A 364 -15.09 2.19 -15.51
C LEU A 364 -13.81 2.60 -16.22
N SER A 365 -12.68 1.99 -15.88
CA SER A 365 -11.40 2.20 -16.57
C SER A 365 -10.69 0.89 -16.90
N ALA A 366 -9.85 0.95 -17.93
CA ALA A 366 -8.94 -0.13 -18.32
C ALA A 366 -7.78 0.42 -19.16
N TRP A 367 -6.65 -0.28 -19.12
CA TRP A 367 -5.61 -0.15 -20.14
C TRP A 367 -5.89 -1.15 -21.27
N VAL A 368 -5.93 -0.65 -22.49
CA VAL A 368 -6.28 -1.46 -23.66
C VAL A 368 -5.26 -1.24 -24.78
N SER A 369 -4.80 -2.33 -25.39
CA SER A 369 -4.04 -2.31 -26.63
C SER A 369 -4.73 -3.21 -27.65
N HIS A 370 -4.80 -2.79 -28.90
CA HIS A 370 -5.49 -3.52 -29.96
C HIS A 370 -4.48 -4.08 -30.96
N ASP A 371 -4.62 -5.34 -31.35
CA ASP A 371 -3.80 -5.94 -32.40
C ASP A 371 -4.38 -5.63 -33.79
N ALA A 372 -5.71 -5.52 -33.87
CA ALA A 372 -6.44 -5.04 -35.02
C ALA A 372 -7.72 -4.34 -34.56
N VAL A 373 -7.84 -3.05 -34.83
CA VAL A 373 -9.07 -2.32 -34.50
C VAL A 373 -10.23 -2.76 -35.39
N ASP A 374 -11.23 -3.39 -34.78
CA ASP A 374 -12.57 -3.53 -35.32
C ASP A 374 -13.55 -2.86 -34.34
N SER A 375 -14.31 -1.87 -34.84
CA SER A 375 -15.29 -1.13 -34.03
C SER A 375 -16.41 -2.02 -33.47
N SER A 376 -16.53 -3.26 -33.95
CA SER A 376 -17.42 -4.27 -33.41
C SER A 376 -16.86 -5.04 -32.21
N GLN A 377 -15.61 -4.83 -31.79
CA GLN A 377 -15.04 -5.54 -30.63
C GLN A 377 -15.56 -4.98 -29.30
N HIS A 378 -15.57 -5.83 -28.27
CA HIS A 378 -15.94 -5.47 -26.90
C HIS A 378 -14.81 -5.78 -25.94
N VAL A 379 -14.36 -4.77 -25.21
CA VAL A 379 -13.33 -4.90 -24.19
C VAL A 379 -13.98 -5.36 -22.90
N VAL A 380 -14.94 -4.57 -22.41
CA VAL A 380 -15.68 -4.83 -21.18
C VAL A 380 -17.16 -4.64 -21.48
N SER A 381 -17.98 -5.62 -21.11
CA SER A 381 -19.43 -5.58 -21.26
C SER A 381 -20.11 -5.85 -19.92
N PHE A 382 -20.91 -4.88 -19.48
CA PHE A 382 -21.53 -4.86 -18.17
C PHE A 382 -23.00 -4.45 -18.30
N ASN A 383 -23.89 -5.40 -18.66
CA ASN A 383 -25.30 -5.16 -19.01
C ASN A 383 -25.53 -3.89 -19.85
N ASN A 384 -25.85 -2.79 -19.18
CA ASN A 384 -26.22 -1.50 -19.75
C ASN A 384 -25.01 -0.59 -20.05
N ILE A 385 -23.78 -1.01 -19.72
CA ILE A 385 -22.54 -0.29 -20.03
C ILE A 385 -21.65 -1.17 -20.90
N GLN A 386 -21.07 -0.62 -21.95
CA GLN A 386 -20.07 -1.32 -22.76
C GLN A 386 -18.89 -0.41 -23.04
N LEU A 387 -17.69 -0.91 -22.78
CA LEU A 387 -16.43 -0.31 -23.18
C LEU A 387 -15.94 -1.00 -24.45
N ARG A 388 -15.77 -0.22 -25.51
CA ARG A 388 -15.26 -0.66 -26.82
C ARG A 388 -13.96 0.08 -27.14
N PRO A 389 -13.19 -0.39 -28.14
CA PRO A 389 -11.95 0.29 -28.54
C PRO A 389 -12.12 1.79 -28.83
N THR A 390 -13.24 2.17 -29.45
CA THR A 390 -13.45 3.52 -29.99
C THR A 390 -14.53 4.33 -29.28
N LEU A 391 -15.33 3.72 -28.39
CA LEU A 391 -16.43 4.42 -27.73
C LEU A 391 -16.86 3.75 -26.41
N CYS A 392 -17.62 4.50 -25.63
CA CYS A 392 -18.39 4.01 -24.49
C CYS A 392 -19.88 3.99 -24.83
N TYR A 393 -20.57 2.86 -24.60
CA TYR A 393 -22.02 2.73 -24.69
C TYR A 393 -22.66 2.70 -23.31
N VAL A 394 -23.76 3.43 -23.13
CA VAL A 394 -24.63 3.33 -21.96
C VAL A 394 -26.09 3.24 -22.42
N ARG A 395 -26.88 2.36 -21.82
CA ARG A 395 -28.31 2.20 -22.10
C ARG A 395 -29.15 3.00 -21.10
N GLU A 396 -30.11 3.75 -21.62
CA GLU A 396 -31.08 4.55 -20.85
C GLU A 396 -32.38 3.74 -20.70
N ASP A 397 -32.83 3.44 -19.47
CA ASP A 397 -33.93 2.48 -19.22
C ASP A 397 -35.30 3.16 -19.01
N MET A 398 -35.68 4.10 -19.88
CA MET A 398 -37.06 4.63 -19.92
C MET A 398 -37.86 4.04 -21.11
N ASP A 399 -38.59 2.94 -20.85
CA ASP A 399 -39.59 2.27 -21.72
C ASP A 399 -40.56 3.27 -22.40
N PRO A 400 -40.89 3.16 -23.73
CA PRO A 400 -41.10 1.92 -24.46
C PRO A 400 -40.26 1.70 -25.73
N ASP A 401 -39.06 2.28 -25.81
CA ASP A 401 -38.13 1.95 -26.90
C ASP A 401 -36.91 1.17 -26.35
N PRO A 402 -36.96 -0.17 -26.34
CA PRO A 402 -35.90 -1.01 -25.78
C PRO A 402 -34.54 -0.88 -26.50
N ASP A 403 -34.45 -0.08 -27.56
CA ASP A 403 -33.30 0.03 -28.47
C ASP A 403 -32.47 1.34 -28.32
N GLU A 404 -32.79 2.25 -27.39
CA GLU A 404 -32.07 3.54 -27.32
C GLU A 404 -30.76 3.46 -26.48
N TRP A 405 -29.67 3.09 -27.16
CA TRP A 405 -28.30 3.20 -26.64
C TRP A 405 -27.75 4.62 -26.85
N ARG A 406 -27.07 5.15 -25.83
CA ARG A 406 -26.28 6.39 -25.91
C ARG A 406 -24.82 6.04 -26.01
N SER A 407 -24.07 6.82 -26.78
CA SER A 407 -22.67 6.52 -27.01
C SER A 407 -21.83 7.76 -27.21
N ILE A 408 -20.69 7.80 -26.52
CA ILE A 408 -19.67 8.80 -26.74
C ILE A 408 -18.45 8.13 -27.34
N ASN A 409 -18.04 8.61 -28.51
CA ASN A 409 -16.80 8.19 -29.14
C ASN A 409 -15.60 8.80 -28.40
N TYR A 410 -14.61 7.97 -28.05
CA TYR A 410 -13.33 8.44 -27.52
C TYR A 410 -12.59 9.31 -28.53
N SER A 411 -12.77 9.01 -29.81
CA SER A 411 -12.01 9.57 -30.91
C SER A 411 -12.82 9.50 -32.21
N THR A 412 -12.56 10.41 -33.14
CA THR A 412 -13.08 10.31 -34.52
C THR A 412 -12.20 9.48 -35.45
N GLU A 413 -11.00 9.12 -34.97
CA GLU A 413 -10.02 8.28 -35.65
C GLU A 413 -9.87 6.95 -34.86
N ASP A 414 -9.59 5.86 -35.56
CA ASP A 414 -9.32 4.59 -34.90
C ASP A 414 -8.02 4.67 -34.06
N PRO A 415 -7.98 4.05 -32.86
CA PRO A 415 -6.74 3.94 -32.09
C PRO A 415 -5.67 3.23 -32.93
N ALA A 416 -4.42 3.58 -32.70
CA ALA A 416 -3.32 2.90 -33.37
C ALA A 416 -3.17 1.48 -32.82
N ASP A 417 -2.98 0.51 -33.70
CA ASP A 417 -2.64 -0.86 -33.32
C ASP A 417 -1.36 -0.87 -32.45
N ASP A 418 -1.25 -1.87 -31.58
CA ASP A 418 -0.13 -2.10 -30.66
C ASP A 418 0.23 -0.92 -29.74
N THR A 419 -0.72 -0.01 -29.51
CA THR A 419 -0.56 1.14 -28.61
C THR A 419 -1.46 0.99 -27.39
N TRP A 420 -0.93 1.26 -26.20
CA TRP A 420 -1.69 1.26 -24.96
C TRP A 420 -2.48 2.57 -24.80
N TYR A 421 -3.77 2.42 -24.50
CA TYR A 421 -4.68 3.52 -24.19
C TYR A 421 -5.32 3.30 -22.82
N TYR A 422 -5.24 4.32 -21.96
CA TYR A 422 -6.05 4.37 -20.75
C TYR A 422 -7.42 4.92 -21.11
N LEU A 423 -8.42 4.05 -21.15
CA LEU A 423 -9.79 4.39 -21.50
C LEU A 423 -10.63 4.48 -20.22
N VAL A 424 -11.43 5.53 -20.10
CA VAL A 424 -12.32 5.71 -18.95
C VAL A 424 -13.72 6.12 -19.40
N CYS A 425 -14.74 5.39 -18.97
CA CYS A 425 -16.15 5.81 -18.98
C CYS A 425 -16.50 6.36 -17.60
N ASN A 426 -17.01 7.58 -17.51
CA ASN A 426 -17.34 8.23 -16.25
C ASN A 426 -18.74 8.86 -16.33
N PHE A 427 -19.63 8.51 -15.41
CA PHE A 427 -20.98 9.07 -15.35
C PHE A 427 -21.20 9.74 -14.00
N ASP A 428 -21.53 11.03 -13.99
CA ASP A 428 -21.69 11.83 -12.76
C ASP A 428 -23.14 12.03 -12.31
N SER A 429 -24.01 11.06 -12.61
CA SER A 429 -25.48 11.07 -12.47
C SER A 429 -26.26 11.84 -13.54
N ASP A 430 -25.63 12.82 -14.18
CA ASP A 430 -26.27 13.65 -15.21
C ASP A 430 -25.56 13.55 -16.57
N ASN A 431 -24.24 13.34 -16.56
CA ASN A 431 -23.40 13.45 -17.74
C ASN A 431 -22.47 12.24 -17.85
N LEU A 432 -22.53 11.59 -19.00
CA LEU A 432 -21.52 10.64 -19.42
C LEU A 432 -20.35 11.40 -20.02
N ARG A 433 -19.13 11.03 -19.61
CA ARG A 433 -17.86 11.54 -20.10
C ARG A 433 -16.96 10.38 -20.42
N VAL A 434 -16.11 10.59 -21.41
CA VAL A 434 -15.07 9.63 -21.75
C VAL A 434 -13.70 10.30 -21.78
N TYR A 435 -12.73 9.61 -21.19
CA TYR A 435 -11.34 10.05 -21.11
C TYR A 435 -10.45 9.08 -21.87
N ILE A 436 -9.44 9.63 -22.55
CA ILE A 436 -8.36 8.89 -23.20
C ILE A 436 -7.03 9.44 -22.72
N ALA A 437 -6.12 8.56 -22.27
CA ALA A 437 -4.82 8.95 -21.75
C ALA A 437 -4.93 10.06 -20.66
N GLY A 438 -5.91 9.89 -19.75
CA GLY A 438 -6.18 10.81 -18.65
C GLY A 438 -6.90 12.11 -19.02
N SER A 439 -7.09 12.42 -20.31
CA SER A 439 -7.72 13.68 -20.75
C SER A 439 -9.15 13.47 -21.23
N GLU A 440 -10.05 14.39 -20.87
CA GLU A 440 -11.43 14.37 -21.36
C GLU A 440 -11.49 14.63 -22.87
N THR A 441 -12.32 13.86 -23.57
CA THR A 441 -12.45 13.93 -25.03
C THR A 441 -13.40 15.06 -25.46
N THR A 442 -13.24 15.54 -26.68
CA THR A 442 -14.05 16.66 -27.22
C THR A 442 -15.52 16.35 -27.42
N ASN A 443 -15.88 15.06 -27.49
CA ASN A 443 -17.27 14.61 -27.68
C ASN A 443 -18.04 14.52 -26.34
N SER A 444 -17.37 14.80 -25.22
CA SER A 444 -17.95 14.81 -23.88
C SER A 444 -18.35 16.24 -23.44
N PRO A 445 -19.28 16.40 -22.48
CA PRO A 445 -20.19 15.38 -21.97
C PRO A 445 -21.42 15.15 -22.86
N GLU A 446 -22.04 13.97 -22.73
CA GLU A 446 -23.42 13.71 -23.18
C GLU A 446 -24.34 13.64 -21.95
N THR A 447 -25.43 14.42 -21.94
CA THR A 447 -26.39 14.42 -20.83
C THR A 447 -27.36 13.26 -20.98
N LEU A 448 -27.53 12.47 -19.90
CA LEU A 448 -28.47 11.35 -19.83
C LEU A 448 -29.66 11.73 -18.94
N THR A 449 -30.89 11.35 -19.29
CA THR A 449 -32.04 11.50 -18.38
C THR A 449 -32.08 10.32 -17.43
N THR A 450 -31.88 10.59 -16.15
CA THR A 450 -31.68 9.57 -15.11
C THR A 450 -32.85 8.58 -15.04
N GLY A 451 -32.55 7.31 -15.33
CA GLY A 451 -33.39 6.14 -15.10
C GLY A 451 -32.48 4.92 -15.04
N ASP A 452 -32.25 4.44 -13.81
CA ASP A 452 -31.37 3.37 -13.35
C ASP A 452 -30.50 2.65 -14.40
N ILE A 453 -29.17 2.85 -14.35
CA ILE A 453 -28.21 1.90 -14.93
C ILE A 453 -28.27 0.61 -14.09
N LEU A 454 -29.27 -0.22 -14.36
CA LEU A 454 -29.64 -1.37 -13.53
C LEU A 454 -28.47 -2.28 -13.15
N ASP A 455 -28.52 -2.74 -11.91
CA ASP A 455 -27.82 -3.89 -11.31
C ASP A 455 -27.39 -4.91 -12.37
N ALA A 456 -26.08 -5.02 -12.64
CA ALA A 456 -25.63 -6.03 -13.57
C ALA A 456 -25.31 -7.34 -12.86
N SER A 457 -26.01 -8.38 -13.30
CA SER A 457 -25.77 -9.77 -12.91
C SER A 457 -24.77 -10.49 -13.82
N ASN A 458 -24.42 -9.90 -14.97
CA ASN A 458 -23.48 -10.48 -15.93
C ASN A 458 -22.45 -9.43 -16.35
N PHE A 459 -21.21 -9.62 -15.89
CA PHE A 459 -20.03 -8.91 -16.36
C PHE A 459 -19.20 -9.85 -17.23
N VAL A 460 -18.86 -9.40 -18.44
CA VAL A 460 -18.11 -10.19 -19.42
C VAL A 460 -16.97 -9.35 -19.98
N VAL A 461 -15.80 -9.96 -20.12
CA VAL A 461 -14.61 -9.32 -20.68
C VAL A 461 -14.20 -10.05 -21.96
N GLY A 462 -13.89 -9.28 -23.01
CA GLY A 462 -13.40 -9.77 -24.29
C GLY A 462 -14.48 -10.26 -25.27
N TYR A 463 -15.77 -10.14 -24.91
CA TYR A 463 -16.89 -10.57 -25.76
C TYR A 463 -18.24 -9.98 -25.32
N LEU A 464 -19.16 -9.81 -26.28
CA LEU A 464 -20.59 -9.62 -26.00
C LEU A 464 -21.46 -10.66 -26.74
N GLN A 465 -21.41 -10.67 -28.07
CA GLN A 465 -22.21 -11.56 -28.89
C GLN A 465 -21.61 -11.82 -30.29
N GLY A 466 -21.99 -12.92 -30.94
CA GLY A 466 -21.64 -13.18 -32.33
C GLY A 466 -20.14 -13.25 -32.60
N SER A 467 -19.64 -12.32 -33.43
CA SER A 467 -18.23 -12.19 -33.81
C SER A 467 -17.51 -11.03 -33.11
N GLU A 468 -18.12 -10.44 -32.08
CA GLU A 468 -17.63 -9.24 -31.36
C GLU A 468 -16.57 -9.59 -30.30
N TRP A 469 -15.53 -10.32 -30.70
CA TRP A 469 -14.45 -10.77 -29.81
C TRP A 469 -13.33 -9.72 -29.77
N MET A 470 -12.77 -9.46 -28.59
CA MET A 470 -11.59 -8.61 -28.47
C MET A 470 -10.36 -9.26 -29.13
N ASP A 471 -9.57 -8.44 -29.83
CA ASP A 471 -8.26 -8.81 -30.39
C ASP A 471 -7.21 -7.80 -29.90
N GLY A 472 -6.32 -8.24 -29.02
CA GLY A 472 -5.32 -7.40 -28.35
C GLY A 472 -5.21 -7.66 -26.84
N ARG A 473 -4.60 -6.72 -26.11
CA ARG A 473 -4.20 -6.89 -24.70
C ARG A 473 -5.03 -6.00 -23.76
N LEU A 474 -5.36 -6.53 -22.58
CA LEU A 474 -6.21 -5.87 -21.58
C LEU A 474 -5.64 -5.96 -20.18
N ASP A 475 -5.52 -4.80 -19.54
CA ASP A 475 -4.82 -4.64 -18.27
C ASP A 475 -5.59 -3.67 -17.36
N GLU A 476 -5.49 -3.85 -16.04
CA GLU A 476 -6.06 -2.98 -15.00
C GLU A 476 -7.54 -2.61 -15.17
N ILE A 477 -8.45 -3.59 -15.23
CA ILE A 477 -9.87 -3.30 -15.30
C ILE A 477 -10.37 -2.86 -13.92
N ARG A 478 -10.99 -1.68 -13.84
CA ARG A 478 -11.49 -1.12 -12.58
C ARG A 478 -12.89 -0.58 -12.72
N ILE A 479 -13.73 -0.88 -11.74
CA ILE A 479 -15.08 -0.32 -11.64
C ILE A 479 -15.26 0.36 -10.29
N SER A 480 -15.72 1.61 -10.33
CA SER A 480 -16.08 2.43 -9.17
C SER A 480 -17.56 2.78 -9.24
N ASN A 481 -18.29 2.64 -8.13
CA ASN A 481 -19.70 3.05 -7.99
C ASN A 481 -19.87 4.56 -7.70
N ALA A 482 -18.80 5.32 -7.96
CA ALA A 482 -18.76 6.76 -7.86
C ALA A 482 -18.08 7.35 -9.10
N ALA A 483 -18.53 8.53 -9.50
CA ALA A 483 -17.86 9.34 -10.51
C ALA A 483 -16.54 9.88 -9.95
N ARG A 484 -15.41 9.32 -10.40
CA ARG A 484 -14.08 9.85 -10.11
C ARG A 484 -13.92 11.20 -10.81
N SER A 485 -13.25 12.14 -10.14
CA SER A 485 -13.00 13.46 -10.71
C SER A 485 -12.01 13.39 -11.88
N ALA A 486 -12.05 14.38 -12.77
CA ALA A 486 -11.06 14.52 -13.84
C ALA A 486 -9.62 14.56 -13.29
N ASP A 487 -9.42 15.20 -12.13
CA ASP A 487 -8.12 15.25 -11.45
C ASP A 487 -7.67 13.87 -10.96
N TRP A 488 -8.58 13.04 -10.44
CA TRP A 488 -8.28 11.67 -10.07
C TRP A 488 -7.86 10.85 -11.29
N ILE A 489 -8.66 10.89 -12.36
CA ILE A 489 -8.44 10.14 -13.60
C ILE A 489 -7.11 10.52 -14.26
N THR A 490 -6.81 11.83 -14.32
CA THR A 490 -5.53 12.33 -14.86
C THR A 490 -4.35 11.88 -14.01
N THR A 491 -4.51 11.89 -12.67
CA THR A 491 -3.45 11.48 -11.74
C THR A 491 -3.19 9.98 -11.82
N GLU A 492 -4.23 9.14 -11.93
CA GLU A 492 -4.09 7.70 -12.19
C GLU A 492 -3.31 7.45 -13.48
N TYR A 493 -3.70 8.09 -14.60
CA TYR A 493 -2.99 7.97 -15.85
C TYR A 493 -1.50 8.36 -15.72
N ASN A 494 -1.20 9.52 -15.12
CA ASN A 494 0.17 9.98 -14.93
C ASN A 494 1.01 9.01 -14.11
N ASN A 495 0.41 8.41 -13.07
CA ASN A 495 1.08 7.44 -12.21
C ASN A 495 1.32 6.10 -12.92
N GLN A 496 0.37 5.64 -13.72
CA GLN A 496 0.39 4.33 -14.36
C GLN A 496 1.19 4.31 -15.66
N PHE A 497 1.11 5.36 -16.47
CA PHE A 497 1.78 5.43 -17.77
C PHE A 497 3.32 5.53 -17.66
N SER A 498 3.83 6.16 -16.61
CA SER A 498 5.26 6.42 -16.44
C SER A 498 5.67 6.44 -14.97
N THR A 499 5.38 5.33 -14.28
CA THR A 499 5.54 5.16 -12.83
C THR A 499 6.88 5.66 -12.28
N SER A 500 8.00 5.32 -12.91
CA SER A 500 9.35 5.69 -12.44
C SER A 500 9.66 7.20 -12.49
N THR A 501 8.83 7.99 -13.18
CA THR A 501 8.94 9.46 -13.20
C THR A 501 7.95 10.17 -12.29
N PHE A 502 7.05 9.41 -11.64
CA PHE A 502 6.02 9.93 -10.74
C PHE A 502 6.53 10.12 -9.31
N TYR A 503 7.65 9.47 -8.97
CA TYR A 503 8.26 9.54 -7.64
C TYR A 503 9.79 9.52 -7.74
N THR A 504 10.43 9.76 -6.61
CA THR A 504 11.88 9.54 -6.43
C THR A 504 12.12 8.68 -5.20
N ILE A 505 13.13 7.80 -5.26
CA ILE A 505 13.55 6.96 -4.14
C ILE A 505 14.84 7.49 -3.54
N GLY A 506 14.84 7.71 -2.22
CA GLY A 506 16.01 8.17 -1.47
C GLY A 506 17.02 7.05 -1.18
N ASP A 507 18.18 7.45 -0.65
CA ASP A 507 19.21 6.51 -0.20
C ASP A 507 18.71 5.61 0.93
N ALA A 508 19.31 4.42 1.03
CA ALA A 508 19.02 3.49 2.11
C ALA A 508 19.51 4.06 3.43
N VAL A 509 18.64 4.05 4.43
CA VAL A 509 19.00 4.23 5.82
C VAL A 509 18.99 2.85 6.46
N SER A 510 20.16 2.43 6.94
CA SER A 510 20.36 1.24 7.77
C SER A 510 20.41 1.69 9.24
N PRO A 511 20.00 0.83 10.19
CA PRO A 511 20.23 1.03 11.61
C PRO A 511 21.69 1.33 11.97
#